data_AF-A0A6I2FJB5-F1
#
_entry.id   AF-A0A6I2FJB5-F1
#
_cell.length_a   1.000
_cell.length_b   1.000
_cell.length_c   1.000
_cell.angle_alpha   90.00
_cell.angle_beta   90.00
_cell.angle_gamma   90.00
#
_symmetry.space_group_name_H-M   'P 1'
#
loop_
_entity.id
_entity.type
_entity.pdbx_description
1 polymer ?
#
loop_
_entity_poly.entity_id
_entity_poly.type
_entity_poly.pdbx_seq_one_letter_code
_entity_poly.pdbx_strand_id
1 'polypeptide(L)'
;MTLGAETRVKLAQACRIIANAGLAEDILGHVSLRTDDGIAIRCRGPRESGLLFTVADDIHEVITGVPLPGGYQAPNELLLHAEVMRIRPDAQSVVHAHATSAVAADLAGIALAPIVGAYNIPAMRMAARSIPVYPRSLLINTDRLGHDVASALGDAPALILRGHGIITVGRTIEEAVVRAINIEILARMHVLASVNGDISYRISDEDFAATPDLGSTFNDGYVWQHHLARLAHAGLALT
;
A
#
# COMPACT_ATOMS: atom_id res chain seq x y z
N MET A 1 0.86 10.35 -22.43
CA MET A 1 0.70 11.70 -21.85
C MET A 1 1.84 11.93 -20.87
N THR A 2 2.53 13.06 -20.94
CA THR A 2 3.58 13.40 -19.95
C THR A 2 3.00 13.44 -18.54
N LEU A 3 3.67 12.80 -17.57
CA LEU A 3 3.27 12.81 -16.16
C LEU A 3 3.10 14.25 -15.64
N GLY A 4 1.85 14.67 -15.44
CA GLY A 4 1.47 16.03 -15.07
C GLY A 4 1.85 16.41 -13.63
N ALA A 5 1.95 17.72 -13.38
CA ALA A 5 2.34 18.27 -12.08
C ALA A 5 1.41 17.83 -10.94
N GLU A 6 0.09 17.85 -11.16
CA GLU A 6 -0.89 17.41 -10.16
C GLU A 6 -0.71 15.94 -9.77
N THR A 7 -0.38 15.07 -10.72
CA THR A 7 -0.13 13.64 -10.47
C THR A 7 1.13 13.44 -9.64
N ARG A 8 2.19 14.22 -9.89
CA ARG A 8 3.42 14.18 -9.09
C ARG A 8 3.17 14.62 -7.66
N VAL A 9 2.42 15.71 -7.48
CA VAL A 9 2.01 16.17 -6.14
C VAL A 9 1.20 15.10 -5.42
N LYS A 10 0.24 14.47 -6.10
CA LYS A 10 -0.60 13.40 -5.52
C LYS A 10 0.22 12.17 -5.10
N LEU A 11 1.18 11.72 -5.92
CA LEU A 11 2.07 10.61 -5.54
C LEU A 11 2.99 10.97 -4.37
N ALA A 12 3.51 12.20 -4.35
CA ALA A 12 4.29 12.68 -3.21
C ALA A 12 3.44 12.74 -1.94
N GLN A 13 2.19 13.22 -2.02
CA GLN A 13 1.22 13.14 -0.91
C GLN A 13 1.01 11.70 -0.46
N ALA A 14 0.84 10.76 -1.39
CA ALA A 14 0.65 9.35 -1.07
C ALA A 14 1.81 8.78 -0.23
N CYS A 15 3.05 9.07 -0.63
CA CYS A 15 4.26 8.72 0.12
C CYS A 15 4.21 9.30 1.55
N ARG A 16 3.90 10.60 1.68
CA ARG A 16 3.79 11.25 3.00
C ARG A 16 2.67 10.64 3.85
N ILE A 17 1.54 10.30 3.23
CA ILE A 17 0.39 9.70 3.93
C ILE A 17 0.76 8.35 4.53
N ILE A 18 1.36 7.44 3.75
CA ILE A 18 1.70 6.11 4.27
C ILE A 18 2.79 6.19 5.35
N ALA A 19 3.76 7.10 5.21
CA ALA A 19 4.76 7.35 6.24
C ALA A 19 4.13 7.91 7.54
N ASN A 20 3.29 8.95 7.43
CA ASN A 20 2.61 9.58 8.57
C ASN A 20 1.57 8.66 9.23
N ALA A 21 1.05 7.67 8.49
CA ALA A 21 0.18 6.63 9.02
C ALA A 21 0.96 5.48 9.71
N GLY A 22 2.29 5.52 9.71
CA GLY A 22 3.15 4.54 10.39
C GLY A 22 3.41 3.27 9.59
N LEU A 23 3.19 3.28 8.27
CA LEU A 23 3.43 2.11 7.41
C LEU A 23 4.88 2.03 6.90
N ALA A 24 5.67 3.09 7.11
CA ALA A 24 7.11 3.13 6.88
C ALA A 24 7.71 4.25 7.72
N GLU A 25 8.78 3.96 8.46
CA GLU A 25 9.38 4.90 9.41
C GLU A 25 10.51 5.76 8.80
N ASP A 26 11.09 5.32 7.68
CA ASP A 26 12.33 5.88 7.12
C ASP A 26 12.22 6.18 5.61
N ILE A 27 13.25 5.82 4.84
CA ILE A 27 13.35 6.01 3.38
C ILE A 27 12.65 4.91 2.56
N LEU A 28 12.19 3.85 3.22
CA LEU A 28 11.63 2.65 2.61
C LEU A 28 10.14 2.83 2.31
N GLY A 29 9.57 1.94 1.50
CA GLY A 29 8.19 2.03 1.04
C GLY A 29 8.02 2.83 -0.25
N HIS A 30 7.03 2.44 -1.03
CA HIS A 30 6.83 2.91 -2.39
C HIS A 30 5.34 3.07 -2.70
N VAL A 31 4.98 4.17 -3.37
CA VAL A 31 3.68 4.32 -4.02
C VAL A 31 3.93 4.60 -5.49
N SER A 32 3.24 3.85 -6.34
CA SER A 32 3.40 3.91 -7.79
C SER A 32 2.08 4.14 -8.49
N LEU A 33 2.14 4.71 -9.68
CA LEU A 33 1.02 4.85 -10.60
C LEU A 33 1.47 4.38 -11.99
N ARG A 34 0.63 3.59 -12.67
CA ARG A 34 0.81 3.24 -14.08
C ARG A 34 0.73 4.49 -14.94
N THR A 35 1.63 4.61 -15.90
CA THR A 35 1.53 5.60 -16.97
C THR A 35 1.38 4.89 -18.31
N ASP A 36 1.23 5.65 -19.40
CA ASP A 36 1.13 5.07 -20.75
C ASP A 36 2.39 4.29 -21.13
N ASP A 37 3.56 4.80 -20.74
CA ASP A 37 4.87 4.31 -21.17
C ASP A 37 5.66 3.60 -20.06
N GLY A 38 5.22 3.67 -18.80
CA GLY A 38 5.98 3.14 -17.67
C GLY A 38 5.27 3.25 -16.32
N ILE A 39 6.04 3.62 -15.29
CA ILE A 39 5.57 3.70 -13.90
C ILE A 39 6.05 5.01 -13.28
N ALA A 40 5.10 5.83 -12.82
CA ALA A 40 5.38 7.00 -12.00
C ALA A 40 5.54 6.58 -10.53
N ILE A 41 6.70 6.89 -9.93
CA ILE A 41 7.06 6.45 -8.59
C ILE A 41 8.06 7.44 -7.98
N ARG A 42 8.14 7.48 -6.65
CA ARG A 42 9.22 8.16 -5.95
C ARG A 42 10.56 7.51 -6.27
N CYS A 43 11.48 8.29 -6.84
CA CYS A 43 12.87 7.92 -7.05
C CYS A 43 13.75 8.58 -6.00
N ARG A 44 14.91 7.98 -5.71
CA ARG A 44 15.86 8.52 -4.74
C ARG A 44 16.86 9.40 -5.45
N GLY A 45 16.92 10.66 -5.06
CA GLY A 45 17.85 11.65 -5.61
C GLY A 45 19.00 11.99 -4.64
N PRO A 46 19.90 12.91 -5.04
CA PRO A 46 21.03 13.35 -4.21
C PRO A 46 20.64 14.02 -2.87
N ARG A 47 19.38 14.44 -2.71
CA ARG A 47 18.82 15.07 -1.52
C ARG A 47 17.74 14.20 -0.86
N GLU A 48 17.95 12.89 -0.85
CA GLU A 48 17.09 11.92 -0.17
C GLU A 48 16.90 12.30 1.31
N SER A 49 15.64 12.44 1.74
CA SER A 49 15.27 12.97 3.05
C SER A 49 14.30 12.09 3.83
N GLY A 50 13.84 10.97 3.27
CA GLY A 50 12.83 10.08 3.87
C GLY A 50 11.49 10.13 3.16
N LEU A 51 10.71 9.05 3.30
CA LEU A 51 9.42 8.91 2.62
C LEU A 51 8.42 10.00 3.05
N LEU A 52 8.45 10.38 4.33
CA LEU A 52 7.60 11.43 4.91
C LEU A 52 7.83 12.82 4.30
N PHE A 53 9.00 13.06 3.71
CA PHE A 53 9.40 14.37 3.20
C PHE A 53 9.39 14.46 1.67
N THR A 54 8.99 13.39 0.98
CA THR A 54 8.86 13.32 -0.49
C THR A 54 8.20 14.57 -1.07
N VAL A 55 8.81 15.16 -2.10
CA VAL A 55 8.26 16.28 -2.88
C VAL A 55 7.91 15.84 -4.30
N ALA A 56 7.18 16.70 -5.04
CA ALA A 56 6.77 16.39 -6.42
C ALA A 56 7.98 16.13 -7.35
N ASP A 57 9.10 16.81 -7.11
CA ASP A 57 10.35 16.65 -7.87
C ASP A 57 11.00 15.27 -7.66
N ASP A 58 10.66 14.57 -6.59
CA ASP A 58 11.16 13.20 -6.36
C ASP A 58 10.36 12.15 -7.13
N ILE A 59 9.20 12.52 -7.68
CA ILE A 59 8.36 11.60 -8.46
C ILE A 59 8.83 11.64 -9.90
N HIS A 60 9.29 10.50 -10.41
CA HIS A 60 9.67 10.35 -11.81
C HIS A 60 8.88 9.22 -12.47
N GLU A 61 8.69 9.37 -13.78
CA GLU A 61 8.25 8.28 -14.63
C GLU A 61 9.47 7.44 -15.00
N VAL A 62 9.46 6.17 -14.61
CA VAL A 62 10.50 5.21 -14.93
C VAL A 62 10.05 4.39 -16.14
N ILE A 63 10.79 4.51 -17.23
CA ILE A 63 10.58 3.79 -18.49
C ILE A 63 11.77 2.87 -18.70
N THR A 64 11.52 1.61 -19.03
CA THR A 64 12.57 0.60 -19.24
C THR A 64 13.58 1.07 -20.29
N GLY A 65 14.87 1.01 -19.96
CA GLY A 65 15.96 1.42 -20.86
C GLY A 65 16.17 2.94 -20.97
N VAL A 66 15.35 3.76 -20.32
CA VAL A 66 15.49 5.22 -20.28
C VAL A 66 16.14 5.63 -18.96
N PRO A 67 17.32 6.28 -18.96
CA PRO A 67 17.97 6.72 -17.73
C PRO A 67 17.19 7.86 -17.06
N LEU A 68 17.16 7.84 -15.73
CA LEU A 68 16.60 8.93 -14.93
C LEU A 68 17.55 10.15 -14.91
N PRO A 69 17.01 11.38 -14.92
CA PRO A 69 17.82 12.59 -14.91
C PRO A 69 18.38 12.89 -13.50
N GLY A 70 19.35 13.82 -13.43
CA GLY A 70 19.70 14.50 -12.16
C GLY A 70 20.26 13.61 -11.06
N GLY A 71 20.79 12.43 -11.39
CA GLY A 71 21.32 11.47 -10.42
C GLY A 71 20.25 10.71 -9.65
N TYR A 72 18.98 10.77 -10.07
CA TYR A 72 17.91 9.98 -9.49
C TYR A 72 18.05 8.49 -9.84
N GLN A 73 17.65 7.64 -8.89
CA GLN A 73 17.60 6.19 -9.06
C GLN A 73 16.21 5.67 -8.73
N ALA A 74 15.70 4.75 -9.55
CA ALA A 74 14.47 4.04 -9.26
C ALA A 74 14.63 3.19 -7.99
N PRO A 75 13.54 2.92 -7.26
CA PRO A 75 13.60 2.03 -6.11
C PRO A 75 14.03 0.61 -6.53
N ASN A 76 14.76 -0.07 -5.64
CA ASN A 76 15.27 -1.43 -5.89
C ASN A 76 14.17 -2.45 -6.21
N GLU A 77 12.94 -2.17 -5.79
CA GLU A 77 11.78 -3.04 -5.99
C GLU A 77 10.82 -2.52 -7.06
N LEU A 78 11.28 -1.67 -7.98
CA LEU A 78 10.47 -1.25 -9.13
C LEU A 78 9.85 -2.45 -9.87
N LEU A 79 10.57 -3.57 -9.97
CA LEU A 79 10.10 -4.78 -10.67
C LEU A 79 8.92 -5.46 -9.97
N LEU A 80 8.77 -5.31 -8.65
CA LEU A 80 7.55 -5.71 -7.93
C LEU A 80 6.34 -4.96 -8.48
N HIS A 81 6.45 -3.63 -8.60
CA HIS A 81 5.37 -2.80 -9.12
C HIS A 81 5.06 -3.11 -10.59
N ALA A 82 6.11 -3.25 -11.41
CA ALA A 82 5.99 -3.54 -12.83
C ALA A 82 5.29 -4.88 -13.09
N GLU A 83 5.69 -5.95 -12.40
CA GLU A 83 5.09 -7.27 -12.58
C GLU A 83 3.66 -7.35 -12.05
N VAL A 84 3.36 -6.71 -10.91
CA VAL A 84 1.98 -6.60 -10.41
C VAL A 84 1.10 -5.89 -11.43
N MET A 85 1.53 -4.73 -11.94
CA MET A 85 0.81 -3.98 -12.96
C MET A 85 0.72 -4.75 -14.29
N ARG A 86 1.70 -5.56 -14.65
CA ARG A 86 1.66 -6.37 -15.86
C ARG A 86 0.58 -7.47 -15.78
N ILE A 87 0.48 -8.16 -14.64
CA ILE A 87 -0.48 -9.25 -14.43
C ILE A 87 -1.88 -8.74 -14.09
N ARG A 88 -1.98 -7.57 -13.45
CA ARG A 88 -3.23 -6.93 -13.03
C ARG A 88 -3.46 -5.62 -13.76
N PRO A 89 -4.06 -5.63 -14.96
CA PRO A 89 -4.39 -4.41 -15.69
C PRO A 89 -5.32 -3.46 -14.92
N ASP A 90 -6.14 -3.98 -14.00
CA ASP A 90 -7.00 -3.19 -13.11
C ASP A 90 -6.23 -2.47 -11.99
N ALA A 91 -5.02 -2.93 -11.66
CA ALA A 91 -4.12 -2.25 -10.73
C ALA A 91 -3.45 -1.07 -11.44
N GLN A 92 -3.99 0.13 -11.22
CA GLN A 92 -3.42 1.38 -11.71
C GLN A 92 -2.43 1.97 -10.72
N SER A 93 -2.59 1.69 -9.42
CA SER A 93 -1.64 2.06 -8.38
C SER A 93 -1.30 0.86 -7.52
N VAL A 94 -0.03 0.80 -7.11
CA VAL A 94 0.50 -0.22 -6.20
C VAL A 94 1.26 0.47 -5.08
N VAL A 95 0.97 0.06 -3.84
CA VAL A 95 1.68 0.45 -2.63
C VAL A 95 2.46 -0.76 -2.14
N HIS A 96 3.75 -0.58 -1.87
CA HIS A 96 4.54 -1.49 -1.05
C HIS A 96 4.97 -0.75 0.21
N ALA A 97 4.76 -1.34 1.39
CA ALA A 97 5.08 -0.72 2.67
C ALA A 97 5.50 -1.74 3.72
N HIS A 98 6.25 -1.29 4.73
CA HIS A 98 6.74 -2.09 5.85
C HIS A 98 5.79 -1.95 7.05
N ALA A 99 4.53 -2.32 6.85
CA ALA A 99 3.46 -2.13 7.82
C ALA A 99 3.68 -2.99 9.09
N THR A 100 4.07 -2.34 10.19
CA THR A 100 4.61 -3.00 11.39
C THR A 100 3.68 -4.05 11.97
N SER A 101 2.38 -3.74 12.15
CA SER A 101 1.44 -4.70 12.73
C SER A 101 1.13 -5.85 11.78
N ALA A 102 1.10 -5.59 10.47
CA ALA A 102 0.94 -6.64 9.46
C ALA A 102 2.11 -7.62 9.47
N VAL A 103 3.34 -7.12 9.57
CA VAL A 103 4.54 -7.95 9.71
C VAL A 103 4.54 -8.72 11.04
N ALA A 104 4.16 -8.06 12.14
CA ALA A 104 4.07 -8.72 13.44
C ALA A 104 3.04 -9.87 13.44
N ALA A 105 1.87 -9.66 12.83
CA ALA A 105 0.84 -10.69 12.69
C ALA A 105 1.34 -11.88 11.85
N ASP A 106 1.99 -11.62 10.71
CA ASP A 106 2.58 -12.68 9.86
C ASP A 106 3.63 -13.50 10.62
N LEU A 107 4.57 -12.85 11.30
CA LEU A 107 5.62 -13.52 12.06
C LEU A 107 5.06 -14.34 13.24
N ALA A 108 3.94 -13.89 13.83
CA ALA A 108 3.24 -14.60 14.88
C ALA A 108 2.32 -15.73 14.36
N GLY A 109 2.21 -15.92 13.04
CA GLY A 109 1.31 -16.91 12.45
C GLY A 109 -0.17 -16.55 12.54
N ILE A 110 -0.49 -15.27 12.77
CA ILE A 110 -1.86 -14.78 12.90
C ILE A 110 -2.39 -14.41 11.51
N ALA A 111 -3.32 -15.24 11.00
CA ALA A 111 -4.02 -14.95 9.76
C ALA A 111 -5.02 -13.80 9.96
N LEU A 112 -5.02 -12.84 9.04
CA LEU A 112 -5.96 -11.72 9.07
C LEU A 112 -7.36 -12.19 8.62
N ALA A 113 -8.29 -12.21 9.57
CA ALA A 113 -9.67 -12.67 9.40
C ALA A 113 -10.69 -11.53 9.62
N PRO A 114 -11.94 -11.66 9.15
CA PRO A 114 -12.98 -10.65 9.36
C PRO A 114 -13.48 -10.68 10.82
N ILE A 115 -12.69 -10.11 11.74
CA ILE A 115 -13.00 -10.02 13.18
C ILE A 115 -13.55 -8.65 13.61
N VAL A 116 -13.47 -7.65 12.74
CA VAL A 116 -13.97 -6.28 12.97
C VAL A 116 -15.11 -5.98 12.00
N GLY A 117 -16.31 -5.65 12.50
CA GLY A 117 -17.48 -5.29 11.69
C GLY A 117 -17.47 -3.82 11.29
N ALA A 118 -18.51 -3.07 11.71
CA ALA A 118 -18.66 -1.64 11.45
C ALA A 118 -17.48 -0.75 11.91
N TYR A 119 -16.57 -1.27 12.75
CA TYR A 119 -15.33 -0.59 13.12
C TYR A 119 -14.45 -0.25 11.89
N ASN A 120 -14.35 -1.18 10.92
CA ASN A 120 -13.63 -0.95 9.66
C ASN A 120 -14.17 -1.89 8.57
N ILE A 121 -15.25 -1.44 7.91
CA ILE A 121 -15.95 -2.21 6.86
C ILE A 121 -15.02 -2.58 5.69
N PRO A 122 -14.18 -1.67 5.14
CA PRO A 122 -13.26 -2.05 4.06
C PRO A 122 -12.27 -3.16 4.47
N ALA A 123 -11.68 -3.07 5.67
CA ALA A 123 -10.77 -4.09 6.18
C ALA A 123 -11.46 -5.44 6.35
N MET A 124 -12.66 -5.45 6.93
CA MET A 124 -13.51 -6.64 7.06
C MET A 124 -13.73 -7.34 5.72
N ARG A 125 -14.14 -6.58 4.70
CA ARG A 125 -14.44 -7.14 3.36
C ARG A 125 -13.19 -7.70 2.68
N MET A 126 -12.03 -7.05 2.84
CA MET A 126 -10.77 -7.59 2.34
C MET A 126 -10.41 -8.90 3.03
N ALA A 127 -10.51 -8.95 4.36
CA ALA A 127 -10.21 -10.17 5.13
C ALA A 127 -11.16 -11.32 4.82
N ALA A 128 -12.45 -11.04 4.56
CA ALA A 128 -13.43 -12.04 4.17
C ALA A 128 -13.10 -12.71 2.82
N ARG A 129 -12.34 -12.04 1.93
CA ARG A 129 -11.83 -12.64 0.68
C ARG A 129 -10.53 -13.44 0.88
N SER A 130 -10.05 -13.57 2.12
CA SER A 130 -8.70 -14.00 2.47
C SER A 130 -7.61 -13.06 1.95
N ILE A 131 -6.58 -12.84 2.77
CA ILE A 131 -5.40 -12.05 2.38
C ILE A 131 -4.26 -13.05 2.17
N PRO A 132 -3.79 -13.27 0.92
CA PRO A 132 -2.73 -14.22 0.65
C PRO A 132 -1.39 -13.80 1.29
N VAL A 133 -0.50 -14.78 1.43
CA VAL A 133 0.86 -14.60 1.93
C VAL A 133 1.85 -15.10 0.88
N TYR A 134 2.78 -14.26 0.44
CA TYR A 134 3.94 -14.69 -0.32
C TYR A 134 4.99 -15.25 0.65
N PRO A 135 5.38 -16.53 0.55
CA PRO A 135 6.05 -17.25 1.63
C PRO A 135 7.57 -17.03 1.70
N ARG A 136 8.09 -15.90 1.20
CA ARG A 136 9.53 -15.59 1.17
C ARG A 136 9.82 -14.20 1.71
N SER A 137 10.90 -14.09 2.47
CA SER A 137 11.41 -12.85 3.09
C SER A 137 12.59 -12.29 2.31
N LEU A 138 12.36 -11.90 1.06
CA LEU A 138 13.40 -11.41 0.15
C LEU A 138 13.10 -10.01 -0.33
N LEU A 139 14.16 -9.28 -0.69
CA LEU A 139 14.07 -8.11 -1.56
C LEU A 139 13.59 -8.55 -2.95
N ILE A 140 12.54 -7.91 -3.47
CA ILE A 140 11.87 -8.28 -4.73
C ILE A 140 12.42 -7.41 -5.87
N ASN A 141 13.65 -7.73 -6.31
CA ASN A 141 14.42 -6.91 -7.26
C ASN A 141 14.78 -7.62 -8.58
N THR A 142 14.04 -8.68 -8.94
CA THR A 142 14.21 -9.38 -10.22
C THR A 142 12.84 -9.64 -10.83
N ASP A 143 12.76 -9.75 -12.17
CA ASP A 143 11.50 -10.04 -12.88
C ASP A 143 10.85 -11.33 -12.36
N ARG A 144 11.66 -12.37 -12.12
CA ARG A 144 11.18 -13.64 -11.58
C ARG A 144 10.53 -13.46 -10.21
N LEU A 145 11.17 -12.71 -9.30
CA LEU A 145 10.60 -12.46 -7.97
C LEU A 145 9.35 -11.57 -8.04
N GLY A 146 9.34 -10.56 -8.89
CA GLY A 146 8.17 -9.72 -9.13
C GLY A 146 7.00 -10.54 -9.68
N HIS A 147 7.26 -11.45 -10.62
CA HIS A 147 6.27 -12.36 -11.19
C HIS A 147 5.72 -13.34 -10.14
N ASP A 148 6.58 -13.93 -9.32
CA ASP A 148 6.18 -14.83 -8.22
C ASP A 148 5.25 -14.09 -7.24
N VAL A 149 5.59 -12.85 -6.89
CA VAL A 149 4.79 -11.98 -6.02
C VAL A 149 3.45 -11.62 -6.65
N ALA A 150 3.44 -11.21 -7.91
CA ALA A 150 2.22 -10.85 -8.62
C ALA A 150 1.29 -12.07 -8.81
N SER A 151 1.86 -13.26 -9.01
CA SER A 151 1.11 -14.52 -9.06
C SER A 151 0.52 -14.87 -7.70
N ALA A 152 1.27 -14.69 -6.60
CA ALA A 152 0.77 -14.90 -5.24
C ALA A 152 -0.33 -13.91 -4.84
N LEU A 153 -0.29 -12.67 -5.36
CA LEU A 153 -1.36 -11.69 -5.19
C LEU A 153 -2.67 -12.17 -5.84
N GLY A 154 -2.61 -12.79 -7.02
CA GLY A 154 -3.80 -13.21 -7.76
C GLY A 154 -4.77 -12.05 -8.01
N ASP A 155 -6.05 -12.24 -7.71
CA ASP A 155 -7.12 -11.23 -7.79
C ASP A 155 -7.35 -10.48 -6.46
N ALA A 156 -6.54 -10.75 -5.44
CA ALA A 156 -6.68 -10.12 -4.13
C ALA A 156 -6.33 -8.62 -4.19
N PRO A 157 -6.88 -7.79 -3.29
CA PRO A 157 -6.55 -6.38 -3.20
C PRO A 157 -5.27 -6.09 -2.40
N ALA A 158 -4.78 -7.10 -1.67
CA ALA A 158 -3.62 -7.01 -0.79
C ALA A 158 -2.89 -8.36 -0.72
N LEU A 159 -1.59 -8.31 -0.44
CA LEU A 159 -0.72 -9.47 -0.22
C LEU A 159 0.21 -9.16 0.95
N ILE A 160 0.35 -10.11 1.86
CA ILE A 160 1.41 -10.08 2.88
C ILE A 160 2.70 -10.66 2.28
N LEU A 161 3.80 -9.96 2.43
CA LEU A 161 5.14 -10.45 2.12
C LEU A 161 5.78 -10.96 3.42
N ARG A 162 5.97 -12.28 3.53
CA ARG A 162 6.41 -12.91 4.78
C ARG A 162 7.67 -12.25 5.34
N GLY A 163 7.61 -11.78 6.59
CA GLY A 163 8.73 -11.13 7.28
C GLY A 163 9.28 -9.88 6.60
N HIS A 164 8.51 -9.26 5.70
CA HIS A 164 8.97 -8.13 4.89
C HIS A 164 8.00 -6.95 4.95
N GLY A 165 6.72 -7.16 4.62
CA GLY A 165 5.77 -6.05 4.55
C GLY A 165 4.47 -6.42 3.85
N ILE A 166 3.86 -5.45 3.19
CA ILE A 166 2.61 -5.62 2.45
C ILE A 166 2.72 -5.06 1.04
N ILE A 167 1.86 -5.58 0.16
CA ILE A 167 1.51 -4.96 -1.12
C ILE A 167 0.01 -4.72 -1.12
N THR A 168 -0.42 -3.58 -1.63
CA THR A 168 -1.83 -3.34 -1.95
C THR A 168 -1.95 -2.73 -3.33
N VAL A 169 -3.07 -3.01 -3.99
CA VAL A 169 -3.35 -2.52 -5.34
C VAL A 169 -4.65 -1.71 -5.35
N GLY A 170 -4.77 -0.74 -6.25
CA GLY A 170 -5.96 0.08 -6.44
C GLY A 170 -6.10 0.55 -7.89
N ARG A 171 -7.33 0.90 -8.29
CA ARG A 171 -7.62 1.60 -9.55
C ARG A 171 -7.26 3.07 -9.48
N THR A 172 -7.06 3.58 -8.26
CA THR A 172 -6.59 4.94 -7.96
C THR A 172 -5.50 4.88 -6.89
N ILE A 173 -4.74 5.96 -6.74
CA ILE A 173 -3.71 6.10 -5.70
C ILE A 173 -4.37 6.03 -4.32
N GLU A 174 -5.51 6.71 -4.18
CA GLU A 174 -6.31 6.79 -2.97
C GLU A 174 -6.75 5.39 -2.52
N GLU A 175 -7.31 4.59 -3.43
CA GLU A 175 -7.77 3.22 -3.15
C GLU A 175 -6.61 2.32 -2.69
N ALA A 176 -5.44 2.38 -3.35
CA ALA A 176 -4.28 1.59 -2.95
C ALA A 176 -3.75 1.99 -1.57
N VAL A 177 -3.59 3.30 -1.31
CA VAL A 177 -3.11 3.83 -0.02
C VAL A 177 -4.05 3.49 1.13
N VAL A 178 -5.36 3.67 0.94
CA VAL A 178 -6.35 3.41 1.98
C VAL A 178 -6.45 1.91 2.28
N ARG A 179 -6.32 1.04 1.27
CA ARG A 179 -6.18 -0.41 1.50
C ARG A 179 -4.98 -0.74 2.38
N ALA A 180 -3.82 -0.15 2.12
CA ALA A 180 -2.63 -0.37 2.94
C ALA A 180 -2.87 -0.01 4.42
N ILE A 181 -3.49 1.16 4.65
CA ILE A 181 -3.84 1.62 6.01
C ILE A 181 -4.84 0.68 6.69
N ASN A 182 -5.85 0.21 5.96
CA ASN A 182 -6.85 -0.72 6.49
C ASN A 182 -6.26 -2.08 6.86
N ILE A 183 -5.31 -2.60 6.08
CA ILE A 183 -4.57 -3.82 6.43
C ILE A 183 -3.77 -3.64 7.71
N GLU A 184 -3.07 -2.52 7.86
CA GLU A 184 -2.29 -2.23 9.07
C GLU A 184 -3.21 -2.10 10.31
N ILE A 185 -4.35 -1.41 10.20
CA ILE A 185 -5.34 -1.30 11.28
C ILE A 185 -5.88 -2.68 11.66
N LEU A 186 -6.24 -3.51 10.68
CA LEU A 186 -6.75 -4.85 10.92
C LEU A 186 -5.71 -5.74 11.60
N ALA A 187 -4.47 -5.70 11.13
CA ALA A 187 -3.38 -6.47 11.72
C ALA A 187 -3.09 -6.03 13.15
N ARG A 188 -3.11 -4.72 13.43
CA ARG A 188 -2.98 -4.20 14.79
C ARG A 188 -4.09 -4.73 15.70
N MET A 189 -5.33 -4.76 15.21
CA MET A 189 -6.45 -5.34 15.97
C MET A 189 -6.24 -6.82 16.26
N HIS A 190 -5.74 -7.60 15.30
CA HIS A 190 -5.40 -9.02 15.53
C HIS A 190 -4.32 -9.17 16.58
N VAL A 191 -3.21 -8.46 16.45
CA VAL A 191 -2.09 -8.52 17.42
C VAL A 191 -2.58 -8.17 18.83
N LEU A 192 -3.35 -7.08 18.98
CA LEU A 192 -3.88 -6.65 20.28
C LEU A 192 -4.90 -7.64 20.86
N ALA A 193 -5.79 -8.19 20.03
CA ALA A 193 -6.80 -9.14 20.46
C ALA A 193 -6.20 -10.51 20.83
N SER A 194 -5.09 -10.91 20.18
CA SER A 194 -4.41 -12.18 20.42
C SER A 194 -3.51 -12.20 21.67
N VAL A 195 -3.30 -11.07 22.35
CA VAL A 195 -2.41 -10.99 23.54
C VAL A 195 -2.83 -11.97 24.64
N ASN A 196 -4.14 -12.24 24.79
CA ASN A 196 -4.69 -13.10 25.83
C ASN A 196 -5.10 -14.50 25.32
N GLY A 197 -4.68 -14.89 24.11
CA GLY A 197 -5.01 -16.17 23.49
C GLY A 197 -5.77 -16.01 22.16
N ASP A 198 -6.30 -17.11 21.66
CA ASP A 198 -6.92 -17.15 20.34
C ASP A 198 -8.21 -16.32 20.25
N ILE A 199 -8.40 -15.68 19.10
CA ILE A 199 -9.61 -14.92 18.80
C ILE A 199 -10.71 -15.90 18.39
N SER A 200 -11.64 -16.18 19.30
CA SER A 200 -12.78 -17.08 19.05
C SER A 200 -13.94 -16.40 18.32
N TYR A 201 -14.01 -15.06 18.39
CA TYR A 201 -15.07 -14.30 17.73
C TYR A 201 -14.92 -14.32 16.21
N ARG A 202 -16.03 -14.55 15.53
CA ARG A 202 -16.19 -14.35 14.08
C ARG A 202 -17.47 -13.57 13.85
N ILE A 203 -17.41 -12.65 12.90
CA ILE A 203 -18.61 -11.94 12.45
C ILE A 203 -19.59 -12.98 11.88
N SER A 204 -20.86 -12.86 12.25
CA SER A 204 -21.91 -13.74 11.74
C SER A 204 -22.17 -13.45 10.26
N ASP A 205 -22.64 -14.46 9.51
CA ASP A 205 -23.04 -14.26 8.10
C ASP A 205 -24.16 -13.22 7.97
N GLU A 206 -25.04 -13.15 8.99
CA GLU A 206 -26.13 -12.16 9.08
C GLU A 206 -25.56 -10.73 9.21
N ASP A 207 -24.66 -10.49 10.17
CA ASP A 207 -24.04 -9.17 10.36
C ASP A 207 -23.20 -8.77 9.14
N PHE A 208 -22.47 -9.71 8.55
CA PHE A 208 -21.68 -9.48 7.36
C PHE A 208 -22.56 -9.07 6.18
N ALA A 209 -23.69 -9.76 5.97
CA ALA A 209 -24.66 -9.46 4.92
C ALA A 209 -25.40 -8.14 5.15
N ALA A 210 -25.71 -7.80 6.41
CA ALA A 210 -26.37 -6.55 6.78
C ALA A 210 -25.45 -5.32 6.72
N THR A 211 -24.14 -5.51 6.76
CA THR A 211 -23.17 -4.42 6.69
C THR A 211 -23.18 -3.79 5.29
N PRO A 212 -23.42 -2.47 5.15
CA PRO A 212 -23.45 -1.82 3.84
C PRO A 212 -22.05 -1.70 3.22
N ASP A 213 -21.99 -1.43 1.92
CA ASP A 213 -20.80 -0.83 1.30
C ASP A 213 -21.06 0.67 1.13
N LEU A 214 -20.24 1.50 1.77
CA LEU A 214 -20.37 2.96 1.74
C LEU A 214 -19.84 3.59 0.44
N GLY A 215 -19.27 2.78 -0.46
CA GLY A 215 -18.76 3.21 -1.76
C GLY A 215 -17.41 3.91 -1.69
N SER A 216 -16.73 4.02 -2.83
CA SER A 216 -15.35 4.53 -2.92
C SER A 216 -15.21 6.01 -2.54
N THR A 217 -16.25 6.84 -2.76
CA THR A 217 -16.23 8.24 -2.31
C THR A 217 -16.01 8.34 -0.81
N PHE A 218 -16.69 7.51 -0.03
CA PHE A 218 -16.56 7.49 1.42
C PHE A 218 -15.32 6.70 1.87
N ASN A 219 -15.21 5.46 1.39
CA ASN A 219 -14.19 4.51 1.85
C ASN A 219 -12.78 4.94 1.48
N ASP A 220 -12.58 5.57 0.32
CA ASP A 220 -11.25 5.97 -0.17
C ASP A 220 -11.09 7.49 -0.13
N GLY A 221 -12.05 8.23 -0.71
CA GLY A 221 -11.96 9.68 -0.91
C GLY A 221 -11.92 10.49 0.40
N TYR A 222 -12.89 10.30 1.30
CA TYR A 222 -12.90 11.02 2.57
C TYR A 222 -11.78 10.60 3.51
N VAL A 223 -11.38 9.31 3.49
CA VAL A 223 -10.22 8.83 4.25
C VAL A 223 -8.94 9.50 3.74
N TRP A 224 -8.75 9.57 2.42
CA TRP A 224 -7.65 10.31 1.81
C TRP A 224 -7.63 11.79 2.24
N GLN A 225 -8.77 12.48 2.17
CA GLN A 225 -8.88 13.87 2.62
C GLN A 225 -8.55 14.04 4.11
N HIS A 226 -8.97 13.11 4.97
CA HIS A 226 -8.58 13.10 6.38
C HIS A 226 -7.06 13.02 6.54
N HIS A 227 -6.38 12.15 5.78
CA HIS A 227 -4.93 12.03 5.84
C HIS A 227 -4.21 13.29 5.31
N LEU A 228 -4.73 13.94 4.27
CA LEU A 228 -4.22 15.25 3.84
C LEU A 228 -4.37 16.32 4.93
N ALA A 229 -5.52 16.38 5.60
CA ALA A 229 -5.74 17.30 6.71
C ALA A 229 -4.78 17.03 7.88
N ARG A 230 -4.47 15.75 8.17
CA ARG A 230 -3.46 15.38 9.17
C ARG A 230 -2.07 15.86 8.79
N LEU A 231 -1.66 15.71 7.53
CA LEU A 231 -0.38 16.25 7.05
C LEU A 231 -0.35 17.77 7.20
N ALA A 232 -1.41 18.48 6.80
CA ALA A 232 -1.49 19.93 6.96
C ALA A 232 -1.39 20.36 8.44
N HIS A 233 -2.12 19.69 9.33
CA HIS A 233 -2.08 19.96 10.78
C HIS A 233 -0.68 19.74 11.36
N ALA A 234 0.05 18.74 10.87
CA ALA A 234 1.42 18.45 11.29
C ALA A 234 2.49 19.35 10.62
N GLY A 235 2.10 20.29 9.76
CA GLY A 235 3.06 21.12 9.00
C GLY A 235 3.80 20.35 7.89
N LEU A 236 3.24 19.24 7.43
CA LEU A 236 3.81 18.32 6.43
C LEU A 236 3.07 18.37 5.08
N ALA A 237 2.19 19.35 4.86
CA ALA A 237 1.55 19.55 3.55
C ALA A 237 2.59 19.90 2.47
N LEU A 238 2.29 19.51 1.22
CA LEU A 238 3.01 20.02 0.05
C LEU A 238 2.42 21.38 -0.31
N THR A 239 3.30 22.35 -0.55
CA THR A 239 2.97 23.69 -1.05
C THR A 239 2.83 23.69 -2.56
#